data_AF-A0A961FV88-F1
#
_entry.id   AF-A0A961FV88-F1
#
_cell.length_a   1.000
_cell.length_b   1.000
_cell.length_c   1.000
_cell.angle_alpha   90.00
_cell.angle_beta   90.00
_cell.angle_gamma   90.00
#
_symmetry.space_group_name_H-M   'P 1'
#
loop_
_entity.id
_entity.type
_entity.pdbx_description
1 polymer ?
#
loop_
_entity_poly.entity_id
_entity_poly.type
_entity_poly.pdbx_seq_one_letter_code
_entity_poly.pdbx_strand_id
1 'polypeptide(L)'
;MKSSLSTLAVAMLTAASFSAPLSAKDWPAYRGSEGTGISTETLPSKKVPAKAVWKVETPTGFSSFTIANGKAFTIVVREVDGNPTEVCLALDAATGKELWAAPLWLGGKYDGGGNAGDNDNKGGDGPRSTPTIDGERVYALDAHLRLYSLNIATGEPAWRVDLEKAHGAKNIKW
;
A
#
# COMPACT_ATOMS: atom_id res chain seq x y z
N MET A 1 29.42 -47.14 -56.59
CA MET A 1 29.11 -45.69 -56.50
C MET A 1 27.61 -45.53 -56.73
N LYS A 2 26.75 -44.99 -55.87
CA LYS A 2 26.81 -44.36 -54.54
C LYS A 2 25.44 -44.63 -53.90
N SER A 3 25.39 -45.08 -52.65
CA SER A 3 24.18 -45.14 -51.83
C SER A 3 23.84 -43.75 -51.29
N SER A 4 22.56 -43.35 -51.33
CA SER A 4 22.07 -42.13 -50.68
C SER A 4 21.24 -42.55 -49.48
N LEU A 5 21.77 -42.34 -48.27
CA LEU A 5 21.01 -42.44 -47.03
C LEU A 5 20.19 -41.15 -46.87
N SER A 6 18.88 -41.32 -46.69
CA SER A 6 17.97 -40.24 -46.31
C SER A 6 17.98 -40.11 -44.78
N THR A 7 18.56 -39.04 -44.26
CA THR A 7 18.57 -38.75 -42.82
C THR A 7 17.23 -38.11 -42.43
N LEU A 8 16.37 -38.85 -41.71
CA LEU A 8 15.20 -38.26 -41.05
C LEU A 8 15.68 -37.39 -39.88
N ALA A 9 15.53 -36.07 -40.01
CA ALA A 9 15.70 -35.15 -38.89
C ALA A 9 14.47 -35.20 -37.99
N VAL A 10 14.61 -35.81 -36.81
CA VAL A 10 13.58 -35.75 -35.75
C VAL A 10 13.68 -34.38 -35.09
N ALA A 11 12.74 -33.50 -35.39
CA ALA A 11 12.59 -32.23 -34.68
C ALA A 11 12.01 -32.51 -33.28
N MET A 12 12.86 -32.46 -32.24
CA MET A 12 12.40 -32.45 -30.86
C MET A 12 11.69 -31.13 -30.58
N LEU A 13 10.36 -31.18 -30.46
CA LEU A 13 9.55 -30.06 -30.01
C LEU A 13 9.72 -29.93 -28.49
N THR A 14 10.64 -29.07 -28.05
CA THR A 14 10.77 -28.71 -26.64
C THR A 14 9.53 -27.92 -26.23
N ALA A 15 8.63 -28.58 -25.50
CA ALA A 15 7.53 -27.91 -24.81
C ALA A 15 8.10 -26.99 -23.72
N ALA A 16 8.30 -25.71 -24.08
CA ALA A 16 8.58 -24.68 -23.10
C ALA A 16 7.33 -24.50 -22.24
N SER A 17 7.37 -24.99 -21.01
CA SER A 17 6.36 -24.73 -19.99
C SER A 17 6.31 -23.23 -19.72
N PHE A 18 5.37 -22.53 -20.33
CA PHE A 18 5.04 -21.15 -19.99
C PHE A 18 4.42 -21.14 -18.59
N SER A 19 5.24 -20.93 -17.57
CA SER A 19 4.75 -20.51 -16.26
C SER A 19 4.20 -19.10 -16.41
N ALA A 20 2.87 -18.98 -16.48
CA ALA A 20 2.23 -17.67 -16.39
C ALA A 20 2.72 -16.98 -15.10
N PRO A 21 3.17 -15.72 -15.15
CA PRO A 21 3.53 -15.00 -13.94
C PRO A 21 2.30 -14.97 -13.04
N LEU A 22 2.46 -15.47 -11.81
CA LEU A 22 1.43 -15.35 -10.79
C LEU A 22 1.34 -13.86 -10.42
N SER A 23 0.46 -13.14 -11.10
CA SER A 23 0.14 -11.76 -10.72
C SER A 23 -0.74 -11.83 -9.49
N ALA A 24 -0.19 -11.42 -8.35
CA ALA A 24 -0.99 -11.20 -7.15
C ALA A 24 -2.08 -10.16 -7.47
N LYS A 25 -3.27 -10.33 -6.88
CA LYS A 25 -4.36 -9.36 -7.05
C LYS A 25 -4.09 -8.10 -6.24
N ASP A 26 -4.54 -6.98 -6.78
CA ASP A 26 -4.55 -5.71 -6.07
C ASP A 26 -5.51 -5.75 -4.86
N TRP A 27 -5.17 -4.96 -3.85
CA TRP A 27 -5.95 -4.74 -2.62
C TRP A 27 -6.16 -3.23 -2.41
N PRO A 28 -7.03 -2.58 -3.21
CA PRO A 28 -6.98 -1.13 -3.39
C PRO A 28 -7.58 -0.31 -2.24
N ALA A 29 -8.36 -0.92 -1.33
CA ALA A 29 -9.05 -0.22 -0.25
C ALA A 29 -8.94 -0.99 1.07
N TYR A 30 -9.28 -0.32 2.18
CA TYR A 30 -9.48 -1.01 3.46
C TYR A 30 -10.49 -2.15 3.27
N ARG A 31 -10.07 -3.37 3.60
CA ARG A 31 -10.83 -4.62 3.38
C ARG A 31 -10.99 -5.06 1.92
N GLY A 32 -10.12 -4.60 1.01
CA GLY A 32 -10.02 -5.09 -0.37
C GLY A 32 -11.04 -4.45 -1.31
N SER A 33 -11.04 -4.86 -2.58
CA SER A 33 -11.87 -4.25 -3.64
C SER A 33 -13.37 -4.29 -3.33
N GLU A 34 -13.83 -5.38 -2.71
CA GLU A 34 -15.23 -5.60 -2.36
C GLU A 34 -15.58 -5.15 -0.92
N GLY A 35 -14.62 -4.61 -0.16
CA GLY A 35 -14.82 -4.22 1.25
C GLY A 35 -15.10 -5.37 2.22
N THR A 36 -15.00 -6.63 1.77
CA THR A 36 -15.35 -7.82 2.56
C THR A 36 -14.24 -8.27 3.50
N GLY A 37 -12.99 -7.89 3.23
CA GLY A 37 -11.81 -8.33 3.97
C GLY A 37 -11.36 -9.74 3.60
N ILE A 38 -11.82 -10.27 2.46
CA ILE A 38 -11.53 -11.63 2.00
C ILE A 38 -10.64 -11.56 0.74
N SER A 39 -9.48 -12.24 0.77
CA SER A 39 -8.72 -12.51 -0.45
C SER A 39 -9.27 -13.77 -1.13
N THR A 40 -9.43 -13.69 -2.46
CA THR A 40 -9.78 -14.86 -3.28
C THR A 40 -8.56 -15.73 -3.62
N GLU A 41 -7.35 -15.27 -3.26
CA GLU A 41 -6.12 -16.02 -3.52
C GLU A 41 -6.03 -17.21 -2.57
N THR A 42 -5.61 -18.36 -3.10
CA THR A 42 -5.42 -19.58 -2.32
C THR A 42 -3.98 -19.73 -1.91
N LEU A 43 -3.73 -19.90 -0.62
CA LEU A 43 -2.42 -20.32 -0.12
C LEU A 43 -2.24 -21.84 -0.31
N PRO A 44 -1.01 -22.35 -0.46
CA PRO A 44 -0.76 -23.79 -0.51
C PRO A 44 -1.38 -24.51 0.69
N SER A 45 -2.03 -25.65 0.42
CA SER A 45 -2.76 -26.44 1.44
C SER A 45 -1.86 -26.99 2.54
N LYS A 46 -0.60 -27.29 2.21
CA LYS A 46 0.42 -27.64 3.21
C LYS A 46 0.97 -26.36 3.81
N LYS A 47 0.83 -26.19 5.12
CA LYS A 47 1.43 -25.07 5.87
C LYS A 47 2.95 -25.08 5.66
N VAL A 48 3.41 -24.25 4.74
CA VAL A 48 4.82 -23.91 4.61
C VAL A 48 5.11 -22.86 5.67
N PRO A 49 6.18 -22.96 6.46
CA PRO A 49 6.57 -21.89 7.37
C PRO A 49 6.69 -20.58 6.57
N ALA A 50 5.91 -19.56 6.94
CA ALA A 50 6.03 -18.25 6.32
C ALA A 50 7.42 -17.69 6.64
N LYS A 51 8.21 -17.40 5.61
CA LYS A 51 9.47 -16.69 5.75
C LYS A 51 9.19 -15.21 5.53
N ALA A 52 9.70 -14.37 6.44
CA ALA A 52 9.70 -12.93 6.21
C ALA A 52 10.49 -12.61 4.93
N VAL A 53 9.81 -12.07 3.92
CA VAL A 53 10.41 -11.66 2.63
C VAL A 53 11.02 -10.27 2.72
N TRP A 54 10.39 -9.38 3.49
CA TRP A 54 10.89 -8.07 3.86
C TRP A 54 10.19 -7.60 5.15
N LYS A 55 10.75 -6.56 5.77
CA LYS A 55 10.16 -5.89 6.94
C LYS A 55 10.49 -4.40 6.83
N VAL A 56 9.51 -3.56 7.11
CA VAL A 56 9.66 -2.11 7.23
C VAL A 56 9.13 -1.66 8.60
N GLU A 57 9.70 -0.59 9.14
CA GLU A 57 9.17 0.03 10.34
C GLU A 57 7.97 0.91 10.00
N THR A 58 6.86 0.69 10.70
CA THR A 58 5.65 1.52 10.62
C THR A 58 5.36 2.06 12.02
N PRO A 59 6.01 3.15 12.42
CA PRO A 59 5.85 3.70 13.77
C PRO A 59 4.47 4.34 13.93
N THR A 60 3.81 4.04 15.05
CA THR A 60 2.55 4.63 15.55
C THR A 60 1.33 4.64 14.58
N GLY A 61 0.13 4.51 15.14
CA GLY A 61 -1.12 4.54 14.40
C GLY A 61 -1.62 3.17 13.96
N PHE A 62 -2.66 3.22 13.13
CA PHE A 62 -3.55 2.09 12.84
C PHE A 62 -3.84 1.92 11.34
N SER A 63 -3.08 2.59 10.46
CA SER A 63 -3.19 2.40 9.02
C SER A 63 -2.92 0.95 8.65
N SER A 64 -3.79 0.37 7.82
CA SER A 64 -3.53 -0.89 7.15
C SER A 64 -2.68 -0.64 5.89
N PHE A 65 -2.49 -1.68 5.08
CA PHE A 65 -1.88 -1.58 3.76
C PHE A 65 -2.92 -1.72 2.66
N THR A 66 -2.80 -0.87 1.63
CA THR A 66 -3.43 -1.11 0.32
C THR A 66 -2.37 -1.40 -0.72
N ILE A 67 -2.72 -2.20 -1.72
CA ILE A 67 -1.78 -2.66 -2.74
C ILE A 67 -2.37 -2.40 -4.12
N ALA A 68 -1.61 -1.75 -4.99
CA ALA A 68 -1.93 -1.68 -6.41
C ALA A 68 -0.67 -1.50 -7.26
N ASN A 69 -0.66 -2.05 -8.47
CA ASN A 69 0.43 -1.83 -9.43
C ASN A 69 1.83 -2.13 -8.85
N GLY A 70 1.93 -3.20 -8.07
CA GLY A 70 3.18 -3.63 -7.42
C GLY A 70 3.67 -2.72 -6.29
N LYS A 71 2.81 -1.82 -5.77
CA LYS A 71 3.13 -0.90 -4.68
C LYS A 71 2.22 -1.14 -3.50
N ALA A 72 2.78 -1.09 -2.30
CA ALA A 72 2.05 -1.12 -1.03
C ALA A 72 2.03 0.29 -0.43
N PHE A 73 0.85 0.75 -0.02
CA PHE A 73 0.62 2.09 0.52
C PHE A 73 0.11 2.00 1.97
N THR A 74 0.61 2.89 2.81
CA THR A 74 0.20 3.01 4.21
C THR A 74 0.45 4.44 4.68
N ILE A 75 -0.11 4.82 5.83
CA ILE A 75 0.18 6.10 6.48
C ILE A 75 0.91 5.80 7.79
N VAL A 76 1.97 6.55 8.06
CA VAL A 76 2.76 6.46 9.30
C VAL A 76 2.97 7.85 9.87
N VAL A 77 3.47 7.96 11.10
CA VAL A 77 4.00 9.23 11.61
C VAL A 77 5.52 9.26 11.47
N ARG A 78 6.06 10.37 10.94
CA ARG A 78 7.51 10.63 10.88
C ARG A 78 7.81 12.05 11.32
N GLU A 79 9.05 12.31 11.68
CA GLU A 79 9.53 13.69 11.80
C GLU A 79 9.71 14.29 10.39
N VAL A 80 9.07 15.44 10.15
CA VAL A 80 9.25 16.28 8.97
C VAL A 80 9.48 17.71 9.46
N ASP A 81 10.61 18.31 9.11
CA ASP A 81 11.01 19.66 9.54
C ASP A 81 10.88 19.89 11.07
N GLY A 82 11.33 18.91 11.86
CA GLY A 82 11.28 18.96 13.33
C GLY A 82 9.90 18.75 13.95
N ASN A 83 8.90 18.34 13.17
CA ASN A 83 7.53 18.11 13.64
C ASN A 83 7.06 16.69 13.32
N PRO A 84 6.45 15.96 14.26
CA PRO A 84 5.70 14.74 13.94
C PRO A 84 4.64 15.07 12.87
N THR A 85 4.55 14.25 11.83
CA THR A 85 3.72 14.47 10.65
C THR A 85 3.22 13.13 10.14
N GLU A 86 1.93 13.05 9.81
CA GLU A 86 1.40 11.91 9.04
C GLU A 86 1.95 11.94 7.62
N VAL A 87 2.50 10.81 7.17
CA VAL A 87 3.13 10.65 5.87
C VAL A 87 2.53 9.44 5.18
N CYS A 88 1.97 9.64 3.99
CA CYS A 88 1.57 8.54 3.12
C CYS A 88 2.82 7.99 2.43
N LEU A 89 3.06 6.68 2.56
CA LEU A 89 4.17 5.99 1.94
C LEU A 89 3.70 5.20 0.74
N ALA A 90 4.57 5.10 -0.27
CA ALA A 90 4.54 4.00 -1.22
C ALA A 90 5.81 3.18 -1.09
N LEU A 91 5.62 1.87 -0.95
CA LEU A 91 6.67 0.87 -0.89
C LEU A 91 6.56 -0.02 -2.11
N ASP A 92 7.68 -0.51 -2.63
CA ASP A 92 7.70 -1.62 -3.56
C ASP A 92 7.16 -2.88 -2.85
N ALA A 93 6.09 -3.47 -3.37
CA ALA A 93 5.38 -4.55 -2.67
C ALA A 93 6.22 -5.84 -2.56
N ALA A 94 7.19 -6.04 -3.46
CA ALA A 94 8.04 -7.22 -3.49
C ALA A 94 9.23 -7.12 -2.53
N THR A 95 9.72 -5.90 -2.26
CA THR A 95 10.97 -5.67 -1.53
C THR A 95 10.81 -4.84 -0.25
N GLY A 96 9.69 -4.15 -0.07
CA GLY A 96 9.46 -3.19 1.01
C GLY A 96 10.27 -1.89 0.86
N LYS A 97 11.00 -1.70 -0.24
CA LYS A 97 11.77 -0.49 -0.50
C LYS A 97 10.84 0.70 -0.64
N GLU A 98 11.10 1.78 0.08
CA GLU A 98 10.39 3.05 -0.12
C GLU A 98 10.61 3.62 -1.52
N LEU A 99 9.51 3.94 -2.19
CA LEU A 99 9.47 4.54 -3.51
C LEU A 99 9.24 6.05 -3.43
N TRP A 100 8.31 6.46 -2.56
CA TRP A 100 8.07 7.86 -2.22
C TRP A 100 7.39 7.97 -0.86
N ALA A 101 7.46 9.18 -0.30
CA ALA A 101 6.83 9.57 0.96
C ALA A 101 6.21 10.97 0.80
N ALA A 102 4.90 11.07 1.04
CA ALA A 102 4.13 12.30 0.87
C ALA A 102 3.63 12.81 2.24
N PRO A 103 4.17 13.93 2.75
CA PRO A 103 3.66 14.55 3.97
C PRO A 103 2.20 15.02 3.79
N LEU A 104 1.32 14.57 4.69
CA LEU A 104 -0.12 14.92 4.69
C LEU A 104 -0.41 16.13 5.58
N TRP A 105 0.58 16.68 6.29
CA TRP A 105 0.42 17.83 7.16
C TRP A 105 1.47 18.89 6.82
N LEU A 106 1.02 20.06 6.35
CA LEU A 106 1.88 21.12 5.80
C LEU A 106 1.82 22.46 6.58
N GLY A 107 1.35 22.50 7.84
CA GLY A 107 1.06 23.82 8.42
C GLY A 107 0.80 23.97 9.92
N GLY A 108 1.36 23.13 10.80
CA GLY A 108 1.28 23.38 12.26
C GLY A 108 1.83 22.25 13.12
N LYS A 109 1.47 22.24 14.41
CA LYS A 109 1.89 21.18 15.34
C LYS A 109 0.94 19.99 15.22
N TYR A 110 1.48 18.78 15.05
CA TYR A 110 0.71 17.55 15.22
C TYR A 110 0.29 17.42 16.68
N ASP A 111 -1.01 17.46 16.93
CA ASP A 111 -1.62 17.53 18.26
C ASP A 111 -2.33 16.23 18.67
N GLY A 112 -2.02 15.13 17.97
CA GLY A 112 -2.42 13.78 18.32
C GLY A 112 -3.21 13.07 17.22
N GLY A 113 -3.08 11.75 17.17
CA GLY A 113 -3.82 10.86 16.27
C GLY A 113 -4.82 9.99 17.03
N GLY A 114 -4.96 8.74 16.57
CA GLY A 114 -5.62 7.61 17.24
C GLY A 114 -5.62 7.65 18.76
N ASN A 115 -6.77 7.84 19.43
CA ASN A 115 -6.94 7.78 20.89
C ASN A 115 -5.89 8.55 21.71
N ALA A 116 -5.52 9.76 21.25
CA ALA A 116 -4.57 10.61 21.94
C ALA A 116 -5.00 10.92 23.39
N GLY A 117 -4.17 10.51 24.35
CA GLY A 117 -4.44 10.66 25.78
C GLY A 117 -5.20 9.51 26.45
N ASP A 118 -5.52 8.43 25.73
CA ASP A 118 -6.08 7.21 26.33
C ASP A 118 -4.98 6.35 26.97
N ASN A 119 -5.21 5.92 28.21
CA ASN A 119 -4.29 5.07 28.97
C ASN A 119 -4.05 3.70 28.31
N ASP A 120 -4.98 3.23 27.49
CA ASP A 120 -4.90 1.95 26.76
C ASP A 120 -4.45 2.12 25.30
N ASN A 121 -3.97 3.31 24.88
CA ASN A 121 -3.49 3.53 23.52
C ASN A 121 -2.15 2.83 23.24
N LYS A 122 -2.22 1.54 22.90
CA LYS A 122 -1.05 0.71 22.54
C LYS A 122 -0.54 0.92 21.11
N GLY A 123 -1.36 1.54 20.24
CA GLY A 123 -0.97 1.86 18.87
C GLY A 123 -0.28 3.23 18.74
N GLY A 124 -0.39 4.08 19.76
CA GLY A 124 0.16 5.42 19.78
C GLY A 124 -0.65 6.41 18.92
N ASP A 125 -0.27 7.67 19.05
CA ASP A 125 -0.96 8.79 18.42
C ASP A 125 -0.58 8.87 16.94
N GLY A 126 -1.35 8.18 16.09
CA GLY A 126 -1.03 8.05 14.67
C GLY A 126 -2.25 8.03 13.74
N PRO A 127 -2.00 7.80 12.44
CA PRO A 127 -3.04 7.76 11.42
C PRO A 127 -4.09 6.70 11.73
N ARG A 128 -5.36 7.08 11.56
CA ARG A 128 -6.53 6.20 11.72
C ARG A 128 -7.15 5.77 10.38
N SER A 129 -6.69 6.35 9.28
CA SER A 129 -7.18 6.02 7.95
C SER A 129 -6.22 5.06 7.25
N THR A 130 -6.75 4.36 6.25
CA THR A 130 -5.96 3.55 5.32
C THR A 130 -6.12 4.16 3.93
N PRO A 131 -5.04 4.37 3.15
CA PRO A 131 -5.14 4.94 1.81
C PRO A 131 -6.05 4.12 0.91
N THR A 132 -6.85 4.77 0.08
CA THR A 132 -7.66 4.10 -0.96
C THR A 132 -7.11 4.41 -2.34
N ILE A 133 -7.12 3.45 -3.24
CA ILE A 133 -6.54 3.56 -4.57
C ILE A 133 -7.65 3.46 -5.60
N ASP A 134 -7.66 4.38 -6.56
CA ASP A 134 -8.52 4.31 -7.74
C ASP A 134 -7.78 4.87 -8.96
N GLY A 135 -7.59 4.02 -9.97
CA GLY A 135 -6.78 4.31 -11.15
C GLY A 135 -5.36 4.74 -10.79
N GLU A 136 -5.00 5.95 -11.21
CA GLU A 136 -3.66 6.54 -10.99
C GLU A 136 -3.57 7.39 -9.71
N ARG A 137 -4.57 7.29 -8.82
CA ARG A 137 -4.69 8.12 -7.63
C ARG A 137 -4.66 7.30 -6.34
N VAL A 138 -3.97 7.86 -5.34
CA VAL A 138 -4.00 7.40 -3.95
C VAL A 138 -4.69 8.49 -3.14
N TYR A 139 -5.78 8.13 -2.47
CA TYR A 139 -6.53 9.01 -1.60
C TYR A 139 -6.14 8.75 -0.15
N ALA A 140 -5.65 9.78 0.52
CA ALA A 140 -5.24 9.73 1.91
C ALA A 140 -6.02 10.78 2.71
N LEU A 141 -6.51 10.39 3.88
CA LEU A 141 -7.23 11.28 4.80
C LEU A 141 -6.44 11.36 6.09
N ASP A 142 -5.97 12.55 6.45
CA ASP A 142 -5.23 12.69 7.71
C ASP A 142 -6.14 12.80 8.94
N ALA A 143 -5.54 12.76 10.13
CA ALA A 143 -6.23 12.90 11.40
C ALA A 143 -7.05 14.20 11.56
N HIS A 144 -6.84 15.22 10.70
CA HIS A 144 -7.55 16.50 10.73
C HIS A 144 -8.57 16.65 9.60
N LEU A 145 -9.00 15.53 9.03
CA LEU A 145 -10.02 15.49 7.99
C LEU A 145 -9.63 16.28 6.73
N ARG A 146 -8.33 16.31 6.39
CA ARG A 146 -7.89 16.84 5.10
C ARG A 146 -7.68 15.68 4.15
N LEU A 147 -8.44 15.68 3.07
CA LEU A 147 -8.43 14.66 2.02
C LEU A 147 -7.45 15.07 0.93
N TYR A 148 -6.54 14.17 0.60
CA TYR A 148 -5.55 14.33 -0.46
C TYR A 148 -5.85 13.38 -1.60
N SER A 149 -5.63 13.84 -2.83
CA SER A 149 -5.47 12.97 -3.99
C SER A 149 -4.03 13.07 -4.47
N LEU A 150 -3.30 11.98 -4.32
CA LEU A 150 -1.88 11.86 -4.65
C LEU A 150 -1.73 11.10 -5.96
N ASN A 151 -0.73 11.45 -6.77
CA ASN A 151 -0.32 10.65 -7.92
C ASN A 151 0.30 9.32 -7.43
N ILE A 152 -0.16 8.18 -7.96
CA ILE A 152 0.31 6.85 -7.53
C ILE A 152 1.81 6.62 -7.79
N ALA A 153 2.38 7.24 -8.82
CA ALA A 153 3.77 7.07 -9.22
C ALA A 153 4.72 7.99 -8.44
N THR A 154 4.31 9.24 -8.15
CA THR A 154 5.20 10.26 -7.58
C THR A 154 4.88 10.65 -6.14
N GLY A 155 3.67 10.36 -5.65
CA GLY A 155 3.18 10.85 -4.36
C GLY A 155 2.81 12.34 -4.37
N GLU A 156 2.94 13.03 -5.51
CA GLU A 156 2.65 14.46 -5.60
C GLU A 156 1.14 14.71 -5.48
N PRO A 157 0.71 15.72 -4.70
CA PRO A 157 -0.70 16.04 -4.56
C PRO A 157 -1.24 16.69 -5.84
N ALA A 158 -2.28 16.12 -6.41
CA ALA A 158 -3.06 16.74 -7.48
C ALA A 158 -4.05 17.78 -6.92
N TRP A 159 -4.67 17.46 -5.78
CA TRP A 159 -5.51 18.38 -5.03
C TRP A 159 -5.58 17.96 -3.57
N ARG A 160 -6.05 18.89 -2.74
CA ARG A 160 -6.39 18.66 -1.34
C ARG A 160 -7.68 19.39 -0.99
N VAL A 161 -8.48 18.81 -0.09
CA VAL A 161 -9.69 19.43 0.45
C VAL A 161 -9.64 19.33 1.97
N ASP A 162 -9.79 20.48 2.64
CA ASP A 162 -10.02 20.55 4.08
C ASP A 162 -11.53 20.36 4.31
N LEU A 163 -11.93 19.17 4.78
CA LEU A 163 -13.35 18.81 4.86
C LEU A 163 -14.09 19.59 5.94
N GLU A 164 -13.41 20.03 6.99
CA GLU A 164 -14.00 20.90 8.01
C GLU A 164 -14.39 22.24 7.39
N LYS A 165 -13.47 22.87 6.65
CA LYS A 165 -13.74 24.17 6.00
C LYS A 165 -14.71 24.06 4.82
N ALA A 166 -14.58 23.03 3.99
CA ALA A 166 -15.35 22.89 2.76
C ALA A 166 -16.77 22.37 3.01
N HIS A 167 -16.96 21.52 4.03
CA HIS A 167 -18.19 20.74 4.21
C HIS A 167 -18.73 20.78 5.66
N GLY A 168 -18.12 21.53 6.57
CA GLY A 168 -18.54 21.59 7.97
C GLY A 168 -18.36 20.26 8.69
N ALA A 169 -17.43 19.42 8.23
CA ALA A 169 -17.06 18.20 8.92
C ALA A 169 -16.59 18.53 10.35
N LYS A 170 -16.77 17.58 11.27
CA LYS A 170 -16.36 17.74 12.66
C LYS A 170 -15.38 16.64 13.01
N ASN A 171 -14.15 17.01 13.34
CA ASN A 171 -13.23 16.08 13.97
C ASN A 171 -13.72 15.74 15.38
N ILE A 172 -14.19 14.51 15.54
CA ILE A 172 -14.67 14.02 16.83
C ILE A 172 -13.48 13.62 17.69
N LYS A 173 -13.53 14.00 18.97
CA LYS A 173 -12.62 13.47 19.98
C LYS A 173 -13.14 12.11 20.42
N TRP A 174 -12.27 11.12 20.40
CA TRP A 174 -12.54 9.77 20.90
C TRP A 174 -12.06 9.68 22.34
#